data_AF-A0A2N0ZGZ4-F1
#
_entry.id   AF-A0A2N0ZGZ4-F1
#
_cell.length_a   1.000
_cell.length_b   1.000
_cell.length_c   1.000
_cell.angle_alpha   90.00
_cell.angle_beta   90.00
_cell.angle_gamma   90.00
#
_symmetry.space_group_name_H-M   'P 1'
#
loop_
_entity.id
_entity.type
_entity.pdbx_description
1 polymer ?
#
loop_
_entity_poly.entity_id
_entity_poly.type
_entity_poly.pdbx_seq_one_letter_code
_entity_poly.pdbx_strand_id
1 'polypeptide(L)' 'MAYKESIAIEIRELFKNAPKGTTEYYLEHFDQQDVRDTANHLHSLHPKSLQDSPFDYTGKATITIMK' A
#
# COMPACT_ATOMS: atom_id res chain seq x y z
N MET A 1 -1.21 -13.25 -8.37
CA MET A 1 -1.51 -11.81 -8.58
C MET A 1 -2.98 -11.60 -8.34
N ALA A 2 -3.38 -11.51 -7.07
CA ALA A 2 -4.77 -11.32 -6.70
C ALA A 2 -4.92 -9.91 -6.12
N TYR A 3 -5.40 -8.98 -6.94
CA TYR A 3 -5.90 -7.70 -6.44
C TYR A 3 -7.07 -7.98 -5.49
N LYS A 4 -7.03 -7.41 -4.29
CA LYS A 4 -8.12 -7.48 -3.31
C LYS A 4 -8.73 -6.12 -3.06
N GLU A 5 -10.02 -6.01 -3.35
CA GLU A 5 -10.76 -4.76 -3.19
C GLU A 5 -10.82 -4.29 -1.73
N SER A 6 -10.89 -5.22 -0.77
CA SER A 6 -10.85 -4.90 0.66
C SER A 6 -9.56 -4.16 1.05
N ILE A 7 -8.42 -4.61 0.52
CA ILE A 7 -7.11 -3.99 0.75
C ILE A 7 -7.06 -2.63 0.05
N ALA A 8 -7.58 -2.53 -1.18
CA ALA A 8 -7.59 -1.28 -1.92
C ALA A 8 -8.43 -0.19 -1.23
N ILE A 9 -9.53 -0.56 -0.57
CA ILE A 9 -10.35 0.34 0.24
C ILE A 9 -9.52 0.89 1.41
N GLU A 10 -8.85 0.03 2.17
CA GLU A 10 -8.01 0.47 3.28
C GLU A 10 -6.85 1.36 2.82
N ILE A 11 -6.15 1.01 1.74
CA ILE A 11 -5.08 1.84 1.19
C ILE A 11 -5.61 3.23 0.81
N ARG A 12 -6.82 3.32 0.24
CA ARG A 12 -7.45 4.60 -0.07
C ARG A 12 -7.84 5.39 1.18
N GLU A 13 -8.28 4.72 2.25
CA GLU A 13 -8.55 5.36 3.53
C GLU A 13 -7.26 5.89 4.18
N LEU A 14 -6.19 5.09 4.16
CA LEU A 14 -4.85 5.53 4.56
C LEU A 14 -4.41 6.74 3.75
N PHE A 15 -4.63 6.74 2.44
CA PHE A 15 -4.31 7.87 1.57
C PHE A 15 -5.07 9.16 1.94
N LYS A 16 -6.37 9.03 2.23
CA LYS A 16 -7.20 10.17 2.68
C LYS A 16 -6.69 10.75 4.00
N ASN A 17 -6.34 9.88 4.95
CA ASN A 17 -5.92 10.25 6.30
C ASN A 17 -4.42 10.57 6.43
N ALA A 18 -3.60 10.22 5.43
CA ALA A 18 -2.16 10.44 5.47
C ALA A 18 -1.84 11.95 5.63
N PRO A 19 -0.89 12.30 6.51
CA PRO A 19 -0.38 13.66 6.63
C PRO A 19 0.38 14.06 5.35
N LYS A 20 0.67 15.36 5.19
CA LYS A 20 1.52 15.83 4.08
C LYS A 20 2.94 15.29 4.25
N GLY A 21 3.55 14.86 3.15
CA GLY A 21 4.87 14.23 3.14
C GLY A 21 4.83 12.75 2.76
N THR A 22 5.86 12.02 3.17
CA THR A 22 5.98 10.57 2.94
C THR A 22 5.66 9.83 4.23
N THR A 23 4.69 8.92 4.18
CA THR A 23 4.27 8.13 5.34
C THR A 23 4.23 6.65 4.95
N GLU A 24 4.69 5.80 5.86
CA GLU A 24 4.72 4.34 5.66
C GLU A 24 3.65 3.68 6.54
N TYR A 25 2.93 2.72 5.97
CA TYR A 25 1.89 1.96 6.64
C TYR A 25 2.07 0.47 6.41
N TYR A 26 1.55 -0.33 7.36
CA TYR A 26 1.56 -1.78 7.31
C TYR A 26 0.15 -2.31 7.54
N LEU A 27 -0.30 -3.22 6.67
CA LEU A 27 -1.59 -3.90 6.80
C LEU A 27 -1.39 -5.33 7.29
N GLU A 28 -1.09 -5.48 8.57
CA GLU A 28 -0.65 -6.75 9.16
C GLU A 28 -1.74 -7.82 9.24
N HIS A 29 -3.02 -7.42 9.18
CA HIS A 29 -4.16 -8.32 9.26
C HIS A 29 -4.54 -8.94 7.91
N PHE A 30 -3.87 -8.53 6.83
CA PHE A 30 -4.00 -9.12 5.50
C PHE A 30 -2.80 -9.98 5.14
N ASP A 31 -3.00 -10.85 4.16
CA ASP A 31 -1.90 -11.56 3.51
C ASP A 31 -0.96 -10.55 2.83
N GLN A 32 0.32 -10.60 3.17
CA GLN A 32 1.29 -9.59 2.72
C GLN A 32 1.55 -9.66 1.22
N GLN A 33 1.37 -10.83 0.59
CA GLN A 33 1.49 -10.97 -0.86
C GLN A 33 0.32 -10.28 -1.56
N ASP A 34 -0.91 -10.44 -1.05
CA ASP A 34 -2.08 -9.73 -1.56
C ASP A 34 -1.99 -8.21 -1.34
N VAL A 35 -1.44 -7.78 -0.18
CA VAL A 35 -1.18 -6.37 0.11
C VAL A 35 -0.21 -5.79 -0.91
N ARG A 36 0.91 -6.46 -1.14
CA ARG A 36 1.91 -6.04 -2.13
C ARG A 36 1.32 -5.99 -3.54
N ASP A 37 0.64 -7.05 -3.97
CA ASP A 37 0.03 -7.10 -5.30
C ASP A 37 -0.97 -5.95 -5.51
N THR A 38 -1.79 -5.68 -4.50
CA THR A 38 -2.80 -4.62 -4.53
C THR A 38 -2.16 -3.23 -4.49
N ALA A 39 -1.19 -3.01 -3.61
CA ALA A 39 -0.50 -1.73 -3.50
C ALA A 39 0.31 -1.42 -4.77
N ASN A 40 0.98 -2.41 -5.36
CA ASN A 40 1.70 -2.25 -6.63
C ASN A 40 0.74 -1.99 -7.80
N HIS A 41 -0.43 -2.62 -7.80
CA HIS A 41 -1.49 -2.29 -8.75
C HIS A 41 -1.94 -0.83 -8.60
N LEU A 42 -2.18 -0.36 -7.38
CA LEU A 42 -2.55 1.04 -7.12
C LEU A 42 -1.43 2.03 -7.44
N HIS A 43 -0.16 1.67 -7.19
CA HIS A 43 1.01 2.44 -7.62
C HIS A 43 1.03 2.62 -9.14
N SER A 44 0.74 1.57 -9.91
CA SER A 44 0.68 1.66 -11.38
C SER A 44 -0.38 2.65 -11.88
N LEU A 45 -1.48 2.81 -11.13
CA LEU A 45 -2.54 3.77 -11.44
C LEU A 45 -2.23 5.19 -10.91
N HIS A 46 -1.51 5.29 -9.80
CA HIS A 46 -1.22 6.54 -9.09
C HIS A 46 0.27 6.65 -8.67
N PRO A 47 1.21 6.68 -9.63
CA PRO A 47 2.65 6.57 -9.34
C PRO A 47 3.24 7.79 -8.60
N LYS A 48 2.50 8.91 -8.58
CA LYS A 48 2.90 10.13 -7.85
C LYS A 48 2.47 10.14 -6.39
N SER A 49 1.55 9.24 -6.02
CA SER A 49 0.85 9.26 -4.73
C SER A 49 1.16 8.03 -3.87
N LEU A 50 1.53 6.93 -4.51
CA LEU A 50 1.99 5.69 -3.87
C LEU A 50 3.35 5.33 -4.45
N GLN A 51 4.26 4.79 -3.65
CA GLN A 51 5.45 4.11 -4.15
C GLN A 51 5.19 2.62 -4.33
N ASP A 52 6.14 1.93 -4.97
CA ASP A 52 6.19 0.47 -4.98
C ASP A 52 6.22 -0.06 -3.54
N SER A 53 5.56 -1.20 -3.31
CA SER A 53 5.44 -1.85 -2.02
C SER A 53 6.36 -3.07 -1.94
N PRO A 54 7.66 -2.89 -1.65
CA PRO A 54 8.56 -4.01 -1.40
C PRO A 54 8.19 -4.73 -0.10
N PHE A 55 8.70 -5.95 0.04
CA PHE A 55 8.74 -6.59 1.36
C PHE A 55 9.89 -5.99 2.18
N ASP A 56 9.61 -5.65 3.42
CA ASP A 56 10.63 -5.25 4.38
C ASP A 56 11.46 -6.47 4.86
N TYR A 57 12.44 -6.21 5.72
CA TYR A 57 13.29 -7.26 6.31
C TYR A 57 12.52 -8.22 7.24
N THR A 58 11.27 -7.91 7.59
CA THR A 58 10.38 -8.75 8.39
C THR A 58 9.39 -9.57 7.54
N GLY A 59 9.40 -9.39 6.21
CA GLY A 59 8.49 -10.04 5.28
C GLY A 59 7.11 -9.36 5.15
N LYS A 60 6.97 -8.12 5.64
CA LYS A 60 5.75 -7.33 5.54
C LYS A 60 5.78 -6.42 4.31
N ALA A 61 4.64 -6.25 3.65
CA ALA A 61 4.50 -5.35 2.52
C ALA A 61 4.37 -3.91 3.02
N THR A 62 5.34 -3.06 2.67
CA THR A 62 5.34 -1.66 3.09
C THR A 62 4.50 -0.82 2.14
N ILE A 63 3.55 -0.04 2.67
CA ILE A 63 2.68 0.84 1.88
C ILE A 63 3.14 2.27 2.09
N THR A 64 3.85 2.81 1.10
CA THR A 64 4.41 4.16 1.18
C THR A 64 3.54 5.14 0.41
N ILE A 65 2.96 6.10 1.14
CA ILE A 65 2.07 7.13 0.62
C ILE A 65 2.80 8.47 0.59
N MET A 66 2.73 9.15 -0.56
CA MET A 66 3.29 10.48 -0.79
C MET A 66 2.16 11.48 -1.06
N LYS A 67 2.09 12.55 -0.27
CA LYS A 67 0.99 13.54 -0.34
C LYS A 67 1.49 14.99 -0.27
#